data_AF-A0A7C0Y6J5-F1
#
_entry.id   AF-A0A7C0Y6J5-F1
#
_cell.length_a   1.000
_cell.length_b   1.000
_cell.length_c   1.000
_cell.angle_alpha   90.00
_cell.angle_beta   90.00
_cell.angle_gamma   90.00
#
_symmetry.space_group_name_H-M   'P 1'
#
loop_
_entity.id
_entity.type
_entity.pdbx_description
1 polymer ?
#
loop_
_entity_poly.entity_id
_entity_poly.type
_entity_poly.pdbx_seq_one_letter_code
_entity_poly.pdbx_strand_id
1 'polypeptide(L)' 'MASRTVSISIEALIGLLRDLDEEAKDEILQRVFVVSETEPLTQEEKKALKDAEEEFRKGETVKWPFGG' A
#
# COMPACT_ATOMS: atom_id res chain seq x y z
N MET A 1 15.77 -26.33 -2.43
CA MET A 1 14.44 -26.67 -1.89
C MET A 1 13.43 -26.44 -2.99
N ALA A 2 12.62 -27.44 -3.35
CA ALA A 2 11.58 -27.27 -4.37
C ALA A 2 10.45 -26.43 -3.78
N SER A 3 10.28 -25.19 -4.27
CA SER A 3 9.14 -24.36 -3.91
C SER A 3 7.88 -24.99 -4.50
N ARG A 4 6.92 -25.34 -3.64
CA ARG A 4 5.59 -25.76 -4.08
C ARG A 4 4.73 -24.52 -4.22
N THR A 5 4.32 -24.22 -5.45
CA THR A 5 3.35 -23.16 -5.71
C THR A 5 1.97 -23.66 -5.29
N VAL A 6 1.38 -23.01 -4.29
CA VAL A 6 0.02 -23.28 -3.83
C VAL A 6 -0.85 -22.12 -4.31
N SER A 7 -1.87 -22.42 -5.10
CA SER A 7 -2.88 -21.45 -5.50
C SER A 7 -3.90 -21.29 -4.38
N ILE A 8 -4.00 -20.08 -3.83
CA ILE A 8 -5.04 -19.68 -2.88
C ILE A 8 -5.92 -18.61 -3.54
N SER A 9 -7.22 -18.61 -3.25
CA SER A 9 -8.08 -17.50 -3.69
C SER A 9 -7.80 -16.25 -2.85
N ILE A 10 -7.97 -15.08 -3.46
CA ILE A 10 -7.77 -13.80 -2.77
C ILE A 10 -8.74 -13.68 -1.59
N GLU A 11 -9.97 -14.18 -1.74
CA GLU A 11 -10.99 -14.15 -0.69
C GLU A 11 -10.60 -15.00 0.52
N ALA A 12 -10.01 -16.17 0.29
CA ALA A 12 -9.53 -17.05 1.36
C ALA A 12 -8.35 -16.43 2.10
N LEU A 13 -7.45 -15.73 1.38
CA LEU A 13 -6.37 -14.96 1.99
C LEU A 13 -6.90 -13.81 2.86
N ILE A 14 -7.89 -13.06 2.35
CA ILE A 14 -8.54 -11.99 3.11
C ILE A 14 -9.22 -12.54 4.37
N GLY A 15 -9.91 -13.67 4.28
CA GLY A 15 -10.53 -14.33 5.43
C GLY A 15 -9.49 -14.67 6.50
N LEU A 16 -8.40 -15.32 6.09
CA LEU A 16 -7.31 -15.70 6.99
C LEU A 16 -6.70 -14.48 7.70
N LEU A 17 -6.47 -13.38 6.97
CA LEU A 17 -5.92 -12.15 7.56
C LEU A 17 -6.90 -11.47 8.52
N ARG A 18 -8.21 -11.54 8.27
CA ARG A 18 -9.23 -10.97 9.16
C ARG A 18 -9.32 -11.70 10.49
N ASP A 19 -9.11 -13.00 10.47
CA ASP A 19 -9.23 -13.89 11.63
C ASP A 19 -8.01 -13.82 12.57
N LEU A 20 -6.92 -13.18 12.14
CA LEU A 20 -5.76 -12.92 13.00
C LEU A 20 -6.12 -11.92 14.10
N ASP A 21 -5.47 -12.07 15.26
CA ASP A 21 -5.51 -11.05 16.30
C ASP A 21 -4.76 -9.78 15.87
N GLU A 22 -5.02 -8.68 16.57
CA GLU A 22 -4.45 -7.37 16.21
C GLU A 22 -2.91 -7.34 16.31
N GLU A 23 -2.32 -8.06 17.27
CA GLU A 23 -0.86 -8.13 17.41
C GLU A 23 -0.23 -8.87 16.22
N ALA A 24 -0.83 -9.98 15.78
CA ALA A 24 -0.39 -10.72 14.60
C ALA A 24 -0.60 -9.92 13.30
N LYS A 25 -1.69 -9.16 13.18
CA LYS A 25 -1.92 -8.25 12.04
C LYS A 25 -0.86 -7.16 11.98
N ASP A 26 -0.58 -6.54 13.12
CA ASP A 26 0.44 -5.50 13.21
C ASP A 26 1.83 -6.06 12.88
N GLU A 27 2.19 -7.24 13.39
CA GLU A 27 3.48 -7.88 13.07
C GLU A 27 3.61 -8.18 11.57
N ILE A 28 2.55 -8.71 10.94
CA ILE A 28 2.54 -9.00 9.50
C ILE A 28 2.65 -7.71 8.70
N LEU A 29 1.84 -6.68 9.00
CA LEU A 29 1.87 -5.42 8.29
C LEU A 29 3.20 -4.67 8.48
N GLN A 30 3.78 -4.72 9.67
CA GLN A 30 5.12 -4.18 9.94
C GLN A 30 6.21 -4.90 9.16
N ARG A 31 6.13 -6.23 9.02
CA ARG A 31 7.08 -7.01 8.21
C ARG A 31 6.90 -6.81 6.71
N VAL A 32 5.69 -6.52 6.26
CA VAL A 32 5.35 -6.35 4.84
C VAL A 32 5.74 -4.97 4.31
N PHE A 33 5.91 -3.96 5.17
CA PHE A 33 6.06 -2.56 4.74
C PHE A 33 7.47 -1.97 4.95
N VAL A 34 8.47 -2.48 4.24
CA VAL A 34 9.53 -1.62 3.66
C VAL A 34 10.01 -2.22 2.33
N VAL A 35 9.11 -2.33 1.35
CA VAL A 35 9.57 -2.35 -0.04
C VAL A 35 9.67 -0.89 -0.46
N SER A 36 10.83 -0.27 -0.18
CA SER A 36 11.12 1.04 -0.73
C SER A 36 11.37 0.87 -2.23
N GLU A 37 10.43 1.30 -3.05
CA GLU A 37 10.64 1.43 -4.48
C GLU A 37 11.67 2.54 -4.69
N THR A 38 12.92 2.15 -4.96
CA THR A 38 14.06 3.07 -5.17
C THR A 38 14.26 3.40 -6.65
N GLU A 39 13.41 2.88 -7.52
CA GLU A 39 13.48 3.18 -8.95
C GLU A 39 13.14 4.66 -9.19
N PRO A 40 13.82 5.32 -10.15
CA PRO A 40 13.45 6.68 -10.51
C PRO A 40 12.00 6.72 -11.01
N LEU A 41 11.25 7.73 -10.58
CA LEU A 41 9.89 7.96 -11.09
C LEU A 41 9.86 7.94 -12.62
N THR A 42 8.93 7.17 -13.15
CA THR A 42 8.53 7.19 -14.56
C THR A 42 8.00 8.57 -14.96
N GLN A 43 7.87 8.82 -16.26
CA GLN A 43 7.33 10.09 -16.74
C GLN A 43 5.86 10.29 -16.33
N GLU A 44 5.10 9.18 -16.25
CA GLU A 44 3.70 9.18 -15.85
C GLU A 44 3.56 9.55 -14.37
N GLU A 45 4.39 8.96 -13.51
CA GLU A 45 4.41 9.28 -12.08
C GLU A 45 4.87 10.71 -11.81
N LYS A 46 5.88 11.20 -12.54
CA LYS A 46 6.31 12.61 -12.45
C LYS A 46 5.19 13.57 -12.82
N LYS A 47 4.41 13.24 -13.86
CA LYS A 47 3.26 14.04 -14.26
C LYS A 47 2.18 14.01 -13.18
N ALA A 48 1.83 12.84 -12.68
CA ALA A 48 0.84 12.68 -11.62
C ALA A 48 1.24 13.46 -10.35
N LEU A 49 2.53 13.44 -9.99
CA LEU A 49 3.04 14.20 -8.84
C LEU A 49 2.89 15.71 -9.05
N LYS A 50 3.22 16.21 -10.26
CA LYS A 50 3.04 17.62 -10.61
C LYS A 50 1.57 18.04 -10.57
N ASP A 51 0.68 17.22 -11.12
CA ASP A 51 -0.75 17.49 -11.12
C ASP A 51 -1.28 17.56 -9.67
N ALA A 52 -0.87 16.62 -8.81
CA ALA A 52 -1.22 16.61 -7.39
C ALA A 52 -0.67 17.83 -6.63
N GLU A 53 0.55 18.28 -6.92
CA GLU A 53 1.11 19.52 -6.32
C GLU A 53 0.32 20.77 -6.73
N GLU A 54 -0.14 20.82 -7.98
CA GLU A 54 -0.98 21.92 -8.47
C GLU A 54 -2.37 21.90 -7.82
N GLU A 55 -3.00 20.73 -7.72
CA GLU A 55 -4.28 20.54 -7.01
C GLU A 55 -4.17 20.94 -5.54
N PHE A 56 -3.07 20.55 -4.87
CA PHE A 56 -2.80 20.95 -3.48
C PHE A 56 -2.69 22.46 -3.34
N ARG A 57 -1.96 23.12 -4.25
CA ARG A 57 -1.81 24.58 -4.26
C ARG A 57 -3.14 25.30 -4.51
N LYS A 58 -4.02 24.71 -5.33
CA LYS A 58 -5.37 25.24 -5.62
C LYS A 58 -6.38 24.95 -4.51
N GLY A 59 -6.02 24.11 -3.53
CA GLY A 59 -6.94 23.67 -2.48
C GLY A 59 -8.01 22.69 -2.96
N GLU A 60 -7.76 22.03 -4.10
CA GLU A 60 -8.63 21.01 -4.70
C GLU A 60 -8.43 19.63 -4.05
N THR A 61 -7.45 19.50 -3.15
CA THR A 61 -7.20 18.29 -2.38
C THR A 61 -8.16 18.12 -1.22
N VAL A 62 -8.59 16.88 -0.99
CA VAL A 62 -9.40 16.52 0.19
C VAL A 62 -8.47 16.37 1.40
N LYS A 63 -8.84 16.97 2.54
CA LYS A 63 -8.12 16.71 3.80
C LYS A 63 -8.33 15.27 4.23
N TRP A 64 -7.24 14.56 4.50
CA TRP A 64 -7.32 13.23 5.08
C TRP A 64 -7.89 13.31 6.50
N PRO A 65 -9.03 12.67 6.80
CA PRO A 65 -9.73 12.84 8.08
C PRO A 65 -9.00 12.24 9.29
N PHE A 66 -7.96 11.45 9.06
CA PHE A 66 -7.21 10.74 10.11
C PHE A 66 -5.73 11.17 10.19
N GLY A 67 -5.32 12.20 9.44
CA GLY A 67 -3.93 12.67 9.37
C GLY A 67 -3.87 14.12 9.79
N GLY A 68 -3.66 14.34 11.10
CA GLY A 68 -3.36 15.65 11.66
C GLY A 68 -1.94 16.10 11.33
#